data_AF-A0ABD1QRK9-F1
#
_entry.id   AF-A0ABD1QRK9-F1
#
_cell.length_a   1.000
_cell.length_b   1.000
_cell.length_c   1.000
_cell.angle_alpha   90.00
_cell.angle_beta   90.00
_cell.angle_gamma   90.00
#
_symmetry.space_group_name_H-M   'P 1'
#
loop_
_entity.id
_entity.type
_entity.pdbx_description
1 polymer ?
#
loop_
_entity_poly.entity_id
_entity_poly.type
_entity_poly.pdbx_seq_one_letter_code
_entity_poly.pdbx_strand_id
1 'polypeptide(L)'
;MLCGNWSLSRGSFISINPTTASFPIPRIINSNKNPIKVIRKDEIIRSSYSSPTANSSTKSNTVMDAVPKPQKLTFDFLTMKPYVPPSWASHLNPIPSHIFSLGHFPTPIHKWNLPNLPKGTEVYIKRDDLSGMQLSGNKVRKLEFLLADAVAQGADCIITIGGIQSNHCRATAVAAKYLNLDCYVILRTSKVLMDKDPGLTGNLLVERLVGAHIDLVSKEEYSKVGSVALTDILKAKLLNEGRKPYVIPVGGSNSLGTW
;
A
#
# COMPACT_ATOMS: atom_id res chain seq x y z
N MET A 1 28.82 -23.25 18.10
CA MET A 1 28.75 -21.83 17.66
C MET A 1 27.41 -21.29 18.17
N LEU A 2 27.46 -20.23 18.96
CA LEU A 2 26.57 -19.96 20.11
C LEU A 2 25.09 -19.67 19.78
N CYS A 3 24.18 -20.43 20.41
CA CYS A 3 22.80 -20.05 20.67
C CYS A 3 22.76 -19.02 21.82
N GLY A 4 22.14 -17.87 21.58
CA GLY A 4 21.90 -16.85 22.61
C GLY A 4 20.43 -16.85 23.05
N ASN A 5 20.18 -17.29 24.29
CA ASN A 5 18.92 -17.14 25.01
C ASN A 5 18.64 -15.64 25.29
N TRP A 6 17.42 -15.18 25.01
CA TRP A 6 16.90 -13.93 25.58
C TRP A 6 15.69 -14.25 26.46
N SER A 7 15.96 -14.24 27.77
CA SER A 7 14.96 -14.16 28.85
C SER A 7 14.46 -12.71 28.92
N LEU A 8 13.15 -12.50 28.72
CA LEU A 8 12.50 -11.23 29.03
C LEU A 8 11.72 -11.39 30.33
N SER A 9 12.28 -10.82 31.39
CA SER A 9 11.67 -10.62 32.70
C SER A 9 10.42 -9.75 32.61
N ARG A 10 9.40 -10.15 33.37
CA ARG A 10 8.12 -9.45 33.57
C ARG A 10 8.34 -8.01 34.06
N GLY A 11 7.65 -7.06 33.44
CA GLY A 11 7.57 -5.67 33.86
C GLY A 11 6.19 -5.07 33.56
N SER A 12 5.37 -4.97 34.60
CA SER A 12 4.25 -4.05 34.87
C SER A 12 3.38 -3.56 33.69
N PHE A 13 2.18 -4.14 33.59
CA PHE A 13 1.04 -3.58 32.86
C PHE A 13 0.47 -2.38 33.62
N ILE A 14 0.42 -1.20 32.99
CA ILE A 14 -0.50 -0.13 33.40
C ILE A 14 -1.80 -0.34 32.63
N SER A 15 -2.81 -0.83 33.36
CA SER A 15 -4.20 -0.95 32.90
C SER A 15 -4.86 0.42 32.96
N ILE A 16 -5.39 0.90 31.84
CA ILE A 16 -6.25 2.10 31.80
C ILE A 16 -7.67 1.62 31.50
N ASN A 17 -8.53 1.64 32.53
CA ASN A 17 -9.96 1.34 32.45
C ASN A 17 -10.68 2.35 31.53
N PRO A 18 -11.44 1.92 30.50
CA PRO A 18 -12.30 2.81 29.76
C PRO A 18 -13.76 2.58 30.16
N THR A 19 -14.24 3.32 31.15
CA THR A 19 -15.68 3.53 31.35
C THR A 19 -15.94 4.92 31.90
N THR A 20 -17.01 5.52 31.38
CA THR A 20 -17.69 6.77 31.75
C THR A 20 -17.11 8.10 31.23
N ALA A 21 -17.24 8.32 29.93
CA ALA A 21 -17.47 9.67 29.38
C ALA A 21 -18.55 9.61 28.30
N SER A 22 -19.80 9.73 28.74
CA SER A 22 -20.98 9.92 27.88
C SER A 22 -21.01 11.38 27.40
N PHE A 23 -20.76 11.61 26.12
CA PHE A 23 -21.08 12.86 25.43
C PHE A 23 -22.14 12.59 24.36
N PRO A 24 -23.17 13.44 24.24
CA PRO A 24 -24.30 13.20 23.35
C PRO A 24 -23.90 13.39 21.88
N ILE A 25 -24.25 12.43 21.03
CA ILE A 25 -24.13 12.51 19.58
C ILE A 25 -25.30 13.35 19.04
N PRO A 26 -25.07 14.45 18.31
CA PRO A 26 -26.15 15.13 17.61
C PRO A 26 -26.64 14.26 16.44
N ARG A 27 -27.93 13.90 16.46
CA ARG A 27 -28.65 13.41 15.28
C ARG A 27 -28.64 14.51 14.21
N ILE A 28 -27.85 14.34 13.15
CA ILE A 28 -28.03 15.09 11.91
C ILE A 28 -28.83 14.20 10.96
N ILE A 29 -30.14 14.45 10.92
CA ILE A 29 -31.01 13.99 9.84
C ILE A 29 -30.72 14.93 8.67
N ASN A 30 -30.10 14.42 7.60
CA ASN A 30 -30.01 15.17 6.34
C ASN A 30 -30.75 14.40 5.24
N SER A 31 -32.03 14.75 5.08
CA SER A 31 -32.80 14.44 3.89
C SER A 31 -32.40 15.42 2.79
N ASN A 32 -31.43 15.04 1.97
CA ASN A 32 -31.29 15.61 0.62
C ASN A 32 -30.58 14.62 -0.31
N LYS A 33 -31.38 13.92 -1.11
CA LYS A 33 -30.95 13.17 -2.28
C LYS A 33 -30.54 14.17 -3.36
N ASN A 34 -29.26 14.49 -3.46
CA ASN A 34 -28.68 15.02 -4.70
C ASN A 34 -27.79 13.94 -5.32
N PRO A 35 -27.97 13.58 -6.60
CA PRO A 35 -27.13 12.60 -7.25
C PRO A 35 -25.69 13.14 -7.35
N ILE A 36 -24.73 12.27 -7.06
CA ILE A 36 -23.30 12.52 -7.22
C ILE A 36 -23.05 12.83 -8.70
N LYS A 37 -22.65 14.07 -9.01
CA LYS A 37 -22.24 14.48 -10.36
C LYS A 37 -20.85 13.91 -10.63
N VAL A 38 -20.75 13.00 -11.60
CA VAL A 38 -19.48 12.54 -12.18
C VAL A 38 -18.94 13.68 -13.05
N ILE A 39 -17.88 14.35 -12.59
CA ILE A 39 -17.20 15.40 -13.37
C ILE A 39 -16.18 14.71 -14.29
N ARG A 40 -16.28 14.95 -15.60
CA ARG A 40 -15.32 14.45 -16.59
C ARG A 40 -13.98 15.17 -16.43
N LYS A 41 -12.89 14.45 -16.66
CA LYS A 41 -11.48 14.88 -16.51
C LYS A 41 -11.14 16.18 -17.26
N ASP A 42 -11.93 16.54 -18.25
CA ASP A 42 -11.67 17.62 -19.21
C ASP A 42 -12.11 19.01 -18.69
N GLU A 43 -12.93 19.08 -17.63
CA GLU A 43 -13.45 20.35 -17.09
C GLU A 43 -12.50 21.05 -16.10
N ILE A 44 -11.44 20.37 -15.64
CA ILE A 44 -10.54 20.89 -14.60
C ILE A 44 -9.44 21.83 -15.16
N ILE A 45 -9.19 21.83 -16.47
CA ILE A 45 -7.99 22.46 -17.06
C ILE A 45 -8.19 23.95 -17.43
N ARG A 46 -9.39 24.53 -17.31
CA ARG A 46 -9.66 25.90 -17.83
C ARG A 46 -9.65 27.04 -16.82
N SER A 47 -9.21 26.83 -15.58
CA SER A 47 -9.13 27.92 -14.61
C SER A 47 -7.70 28.14 -14.14
N SER A 48 -7.27 29.40 -14.20
CA SER A 48 -6.04 29.99 -13.65
C SER A 48 -4.71 29.61 -14.31
N TYR A 49 -4.23 30.48 -15.22
CA TYR A 49 -3.00 31.28 -15.03
C TYR A 49 -2.90 32.31 -16.18
N SER A 50 -3.29 33.56 -15.90
CA SER A 50 -2.96 34.73 -16.72
C SER A 50 -1.86 35.50 -16.01
N SER A 51 -0.68 35.60 -16.62
CA SER A 51 0.40 36.48 -16.16
C SER A 51 0.75 37.50 -17.26
N PRO A 52 1.07 38.75 -16.89
CA PRO A 52 1.21 39.86 -17.82
C PRO A 52 2.59 39.92 -18.48
N THR A 53 2.61 40.50 -19.69
CA THR A 53 3.79 40.74 -20.53
C THR A 53 4.67 41.88 -20.01
N ALA A 54 5.98 41.68 -19.97
CA ALA A 54 6.97 42.76 -19.92
C ALA A 54 8.15 42.46 -20.86
N ASN A 55 8.39 43.37 -21.80
CA ASN A 55 9.58 43.46 -22.64
C ASN A 55 10.69 44.22 -21.88
N SER A 56 11.93 43.75 -21.94
CA SER A 56 13.05 44.55 -22.50
C SER A 56 14.36 43.75 -22.51
N SER A 57 15.16 44.08 -23.51
CA SER A 57 16.41 43.48 -23.96
C SER A 57 17.63 43.85 -23.11
N THR A 58 18.54 42.90 -22.89
CA THR A 58 20.00 43.13 -23.01
C THR A 58 20.75 41.80 -23.14
N LYS A 59 21.65 41.71 -24.13
CA LYS A 59 22.51 40.56 -24.40
C LYS A 59 23.78 40.65 -23.54
N SER A 60 24.14 39.57 -22.86
CA SER A 60 25.52 39.29 -22.48
C SER A 60 25.79 37.79 -22.66
N ASN A 61 26.88 37.50 -23.39
CA ASN A 61 27.35 36.15 -23.68
C ASN A 61 28.02 35.58 -22.43
N THR A 62 27.44 34.53 -21.86
CA THR A 62 28.10 33.64 -20.92
C THR A 62 27.77 32.21 -21.34
N VAL A 63 28.81 31.40 -21.57
CA VAL A 63 28.68 29.96 -21.78
C VAL A 63 28.17 29.38 -20.46
N MET A 64 26.86 29.17 -20.37
CA MET A 64 26.22 28.44 -19.29
C MET A 64 26.06 26.98 -19.74
N ASP A 65 26.62 26.07 -18.95
CA ASP A 65 26.27 24.66 -18.99
C ASP A 65 24.74 24.54 -19.03
N ALA A 66 24.24 23.73 -19.98
CA ALA A 66 22.81 23.57 -20.20
C ALA A 66 22.14 23.08 -18.91
N VAL A 67 21.45 23.99 -18.21
CA VAL A 67 20.52 23.63 -17.14
C VAL A 67 19.53 22.63 -17.72
N PRO A 68 19.42 21.40 -17.18
CA PRO A 68 18.43 20.44 -17.65
C PRO A 68 17.06 21.11 -17.57
N LYS A 69 16.35 21.19 -18.70
CA LYS A 69 14.99 21.71 -18.74
C LYS A 69 14.17 21.00 -17.65
N PRO A 70 13.33 21.71 -16.87
CA PRO A 70 12.49 21.07 -15.89
C PRO A 70 11.63 20.03 -16.63
N GLN A 71 11.94 18.75 -16.39
CA GLN A 71 11.09 17.67 -16.85
C GLN A 71 9.72 17.92 -16.22
N LYS A 72 8.71 18.13 -17.07
CA LYS A 72 7.32 18.11 -16.64
C LYS A 72 7.11 16.76 -15.93
N LEU A 73 7.06 16.76 -14.60
CA LEU A 73 6.70 15.60 -13.81
C LEU A 73 5.24 15.26 -14.11
N THR A 74 5.00 14.51 -15.19
CA THR A 74 3.71 13.89 -15.42
C THR A 74 3.63 12.71 -14.45
N PHE A 75 2.77 12.86 -13.44
CA PHE A 75 2.53 11.80 -12.48
C PHE A 75 1.68 10.72 -13.15
N ASP A 76 2.33 9.73 -13.77
CA ASP A 76 1.65 8.67 -14.50
C ASP A 76 1.20 7.55 -13.55
N PHE A 77 0.23 7.86 -12.68
CA PHE A 77 -0.39 6.88 -11.77
C PHE A 77 -1.05 5.73 -12.55
N LEU A 78 -0.93 4.49 -12.05
CA LEU A 78 -1.43 3.24 -12.66
C LEU A 78 -0.86 2.94 -14.05
N THR A 79 0.36 3.38 -14.33
CA THR A 79 1.06 3.00 -15.55
C THR A 79 2.15 1.98 -15.26
N MET A 80 2.28 0.99 -16.14
CA MET A 80 3.40 0.06 -16.12
C MET A 80 4.61 0.74 -16.75
N LYS A 81 5.75 0.71 -16.07
CA LYS A 81 7.00 1.34 -16.50
C LYS A 81 8.14 0.32 -16.45
N PRO A 82 9.11 0.38 -17.38
CA PRO A 82 10.35 -0.37 -17.24
C PRO A 82 11.04 -0.02 -15.92
N TYR A 83 11.58 -1.03 -15.23
CA TYR A 83 12.37 -0.83 -14.03
C TYR A 83 13.85 -0.84 -14.37
N VAL A 84 14.57 0.18 -13.90
CA VAL A 84 16.03 0.27 -13.99
C VAL A 84 16.56 0.32 -12.57
N PRO A 85 17.29 -0.72 -12.10
CA PRO A 85 17.83 -0.72 -10.75
C PRO A 85 18.88 0.37 -10.60
N PRO A 86 19.04 0.96 -9.39
CA PRO A 86 20.15 1.86 -9.13
C PRO A 86 21.49 1.13 -9.32
N SER A 87 22.56 1.90 -9.61
CA SER A 87 23.88 1.34 -9.92
C SER A 87 24.37 0.33 -8.88
N TRP A 88 24.15 0.60 -7.58
CA TRP A 88 24.53 -0.29 -6.49
C TRP A 88 23.74 -1.61 -6.46
N ALA A 89 22.55 -1.68 -7.07
CA ALA A 89 21.71 -2.87 -7.13
C ALA A 89 21.79 -3.62 -8.48
N SER A 90 22.49 -3.06 -9.47
CA SER A 90 22.56 -3.60 -10.84
C SER A 90 23.17 -5.01 -10.96
N HIS A 91 23.90 -5.46 -9.94
CA HIS A 91 24.50 -6.80 -9.88
C HIS A 91 23.56 -7.86 -9.28
N LEU A 92 22.43 -7.45 -8.69
CA LEU A 92 21.46 -8.36 -8.11
C LEU A 92 20.67 -9.06 -9.24
N ASN A 93 20.37 -10.34 -9.07
CA ASN A 93 19.67 -11.14 -10.06
C ASN A 93 18.57 -12.01 -9.41
N PRO A 94 17.42 -12.20 -10.07
CA PRO A 94 17.02 -11.60 -11.35
C PRO A 94 16.51 -10.16 -11.18
N ILE A 95 16.83 -9.27 -12.13
CA ILE A 95 16.33 -7.88 -12.15
C ILE A 95 14.87 -7.86 -12.64
N PRO A 96 13.93 -7.21 -11.93
CA PRO A 96 12.57 -7.01 -12.39
C PRO A 96 12.57 -6.16 -13.65
N SER A 97 11.79 -6.57 -14.65
CA SER A 97 11.72 -5.83 -15.90
C SER A 97 10.84 -4.59 -15.81
N HIS A 98 9.78 -4.63 -14.99
CA HIS A 98 8.76 -3.58 -14.91
C HIS A 98 8.25 -3.37 -13.48
N ILE A 99 7.66 -2.20 -13.27
CA ILE A 99 6.88 -1.82 -12.09
C ILE A 99 5.56 -1.16 -12.52
N PHE A 100 4.54 -1.23 -11.67
CA PHE A 100 3.40 -0.32 -11.74
C PHE A 100 3.64 0.90 -10.87
N SER A 101 3.38 2.09 -11.40
CA SER A 101 3.41 3.33 -10.63
C SER A 101 2.18 3.41 -9.72
N LEU A 102 2.30 2.93 -8.47
CA LEU A 102 1.23 2.89 -7.47
C LEU A 102 1.44 3.90 -6.34
N GLY A 103 2.67 4.37 -6.14
CA GLY A 103 3.01 5.31 -5.07
C GLY A 103 3.63 6.62 -5.56
N HIS A 104 3.56 7.63 -4.69
CA HIS A 104 4.23 8.91 -4.82
C HIS A 104 5.64 8.79 -4.24
N PHE A 105 6.63 8.71 -5.13
CA PHE A 105 8.03 8.56 -4.77
C PHE A 105 8.89 9.66 -5.41
N PRO A 106 10.02 10.06 -4.76
CA PRO A 106 10.50 9.60 -3.45
C PRO A 106 9.69 10.18 -2.28
N THR A 107 9.45 9.38 -1.24
CA THR A 107 8.86 9.85 0.02
C THR A 107 9.90 10.63 0.84
N PRO A 108 9.50 11.60 1.67
CA PRO A 108 10.46 12.45 2.37
C PRO A 108 11.19 11.73 3.50
N ILE A 109 12.36 12.26 3.87
CA ILE A 109 13.10 11.90 5.09
C ILE A 109 13.07 13.11 6.01
N HIS A 110 12.54 12.96 7.22
CA HIS A 110 12.44 14.05 8.20
C HIS A 110 13.42 13.82 9.34
N LYS A 111 14.12 14.88 9.75
CA LYS A 111 14.86 14.87 11.03
C LYS A 111 13.84 14.84 12.18
N TRP A 112 13.99 13.92 13.12
CA TRP A 112 13.17 13.85 14.32
C TRP A 112 13.94 14.43 15.51
N ASN A 113 13.50 15.60 15.97
CA ASN A 113 14.05 16.24 17.15
C ASN A 113 13.43 15.60 18.41
N LEU A 114 14.01 14.49 18.87
CA LEU A 114 13.61 13.84 20.11
C LEU A 114 14.31 14.47 21.32
N PRO A 115 13.62 14.64 22.46
CA PRO A 115 14.27 15.11 23.68
C PRO A 115 15.25 14.06 24.22
N ASN A 116 16.29 14.51 24.92
CA ASN A 116 17.26 13.66 25.62
C ASN A 116 18.06 12.68 24.75
N LEU A 117 18.32 13.02 23.49
CA LEU A 117 19.25 12.24 22.66
C LEU A 117 20.69 12.38 23.19
N PRO A 118 21.51 11.31 23.13
CA PRO A 118 22.93 11.40 23.43
C PRO A 118 23.62 12.46 22.57
N LYS A 119 24.65 13.11 23.11
CA LYS A 119 25.42 14.13 22.36
C LYS A 119 25.94 13.54 21.05
N GLY A 120 25.78 14.29 19.96
CA GLY A 120 26.20 13.88 18.61
C GLY A 120 25.27 12.86 17.93
N THR A 121 24.12 12.51 18.52
CA THR A 121 23.16 11.60 17.90
C THR A 121 22.09 12.37 17.13
N GLU A 122 21.84 11.97 15.88
CA GLU A 122 20.75 12.48 15.07
C GLU A 122 19.80 11.34 14.69
N VAL A 123 18.48 11.61 14.73
CA VAL A 123 17.45 10.65 14.35
C VAL A 123 16.72 11.16 13.12
N TYR A 124 16.51 10.29 12.14
CA TYR A 124 15.78 10.57 10.91
C TYR A 124 14.69 9.52 10.69
N ILE A 125 13.58 9.92 10.08
CA ILE A 125 12.45 9.05 9.72
C ILE A 125 12.26 9.08 8.22
N LYS A 126 12.27 7.90 7.59
CA LYS A 126 11.78 7.72 6.21
C LYS A 126 10.25 7.61 6.24
N ARG A 127 9.55 8.60 5.68
CA ARG A 127 8.08 8.71 5.72
C ARG A 127 7.40 7.91 4.60
N ASP A 128 7.62 6.61 4.59
CA ASP A 128 6.99 5.72 3.61
C ASP A 128 5.47 5.63 3.75
N ASP A 129 4.92 6.05 4.89
CA ASP A 129 3.48 6.25 5.10
C ASP A 129 2.89 7.35 4.21
N LEU A 130 3.72 8.27 3.69
CA LEU A 130 3.31 9.35 2.78
C LEU A 130 3.43 8.97 1.30
N SER A 131 3.41 7.68 0.97
CA SER A 131 3.49 7.18 -0.40
C SER A 131 2.25 7.49 -1.26
N GLY A 132 1.22 8.16 -0.74
CA GLY A 132 0.06 8.61 -1.52
C GLY A 132 -0.92 7.51 -1.96
N MET A 133 -0.59 6.23 -1.84
CA MET A 133 -1.55 5.15 -2.12
C MET A 133 -2.58 5.07 -0.99
N GLN A 134 -3.86 4.92 -1.36
CA GLN A 134 -5.00 5.30 -0.53
C GLN A 134 -4.93 4.75 0.89
N LEU A 135 -4.34 3.57 1.13
CA LEU A 135 -4.10 3.08 2.48
C LEU A 135 -2.90 2.12 2.57
N SER A 136 -1.65 2.51 2.31
CA SER A 136 -0.49 1.78 2.87
C SER A 136 0.88 2.44 2.70
N GLY A 137 1.76 2.17 3.67
CA GLY A 137 3.18 2.57 3.67
C GLY A 137 4.06 1.63 2.84
N ASN A 138 5.04 0.97 3.48
CA ASN A 138 6.05 0.14 2.81
C ASN A 138 5.51 -0.94 1.84
N LYS A 139 4.26 -1.40 1.98
CA LYS A 139 3.68 -2.44 1.12
C LYS A 139 3.48 -1.99 -0.32
N VAL A 140 3.25 -0.71 -0.55
CA VAL A 140 3.07 -0.16 -1.90
C VAL A 140 4.30 -0.42 -2.76
N ARG A 141 5.50 -0.18 -2.22
CA ARG A 141 6.78 -0.43 -2.91
C ARG A 141 6.88 -1.86 -3.44
N LYS A 142 6.48 -2.82 -2.61
CA LYS A 142 6.50 -4.24 -2.98
C LYS A 142 5.48 -4.55 -4.06
N LEU A 143 4.28 -3.98 -3.94
CA LEU A 143 3.16 -4.22 -4.85
C LEU A 143 3.42 -3.65 -6.25
N GLU A 144 4.25 -2.61 -6.39
CA GLU A 144 4.65 -2.10 -7.72
C GLU A 144 5.29 -3.19 -8.58
N PHE A 145 6.16 -4.02 -7.99
CA PHE A 145 6.79 -5.15 -8.67
C PHE A 145 5.86 -6.35 -8.81
N LEU A 146 5.20 -6.74 -7.71
CA LEU A 146 4.37 -7.94 -7.66
C LEU A 146 3.18 -7.88 -8.61
N LEU A 147 2.53 -6.72 -8.71
CA LEU A 147 1.39 -6.55 -9.61
C LEU A 147 1.84 -6.36 -11.06
N ALA A 148 3.04 -5.82 -11.30
CA ALA A 148 3.59 -5.77 -12.65
C ALA A 148 3.84 -7.19 -13.18
N ASP A 149 4.42 -8.05 -12.35
CA ASP A 149 4.61 -9.46 -12.67
C ASP A 149 3.27 -10.21 -12.83
N ALA A 150 2.30 -9.97 -11.96
CA ALA A 150 0.97 -10.57 -12.08
C ALA A 150 0.28 -10.24 -13.41
N VAL A 151 0.31 -8.96 -13.81
CA VAL A 151 -0.27 -8.52 -15.10
C VAL A 151 0.53 -9.06 -16.27
N ALA A 152 1.86 -9.10 -16.20
CA ALA A 152 2.71 -9.67 -17.25
C ALA A 152 2.44 -11.17 -17.46
N GLN A 153 2.10 -11.90 -16.39
CA GLN A 153 1.68 -13.31 -16.46
C GLN A 153 0.22 -13.51 -16.90
N GLY A 154 -0.51 -12.42 -17.15
CA GLY A 154 -1.91 -12.47 -17.59
C GLY A 154 -2.86 -12.94 -16.49
N ALA A 155 -2.54 -12.66 -15.22
CA ALA A 155 -3.43 -12.94 -14.10
C ALA A 155 -4.71 -12.12 -14.21
N ASP A 156 -5.83 -12.72 -13.82
CA ASP A 156 -7.14 -12.07 -13.74
C ASP A 156 -7.60 -11.84 -12.29
N CYS A 157 -6.94 -12.49 -11.33
CA CYS A 157 -7.20 -12.32 -9.91
C CYS A 157 -5.93 -12.50 -9.06
N ILE A 158 -5.95 -11.86 -7.90
CA ILE A 158 -4.89 -11.90 -6.90
C ILE A 158 -5.37 -12.65 -5.67
N ILE A 159 -4.56 -13.57 -5.17
CA ILE A 159 -4.75 -14.21 -3.87
C ILE A 159 -3.73 -13.65 -2.89
N THR A 160 -4.16 -13.24 -1.70
CA THR A 160 -3.23 -12.97 -0.60
C THR A 160 -3.82 -13.36 0.75
N ILE A 161 -3.01 -13.26 1.80
CA ILE A 161 -3.34 -13.76 3.12
C ILE A 161 -2.69 -12.91 4.23
N GLY A 162 -3.41 -12.72 5.33
CA GLY A 162 -2.93 -11.97 6.49
C GLY A 162 -3.88 -12.00 7.68
N GLY A 163 -3.65 -11.15 8.67
CA GLY A 163 -4.61 -10.94 9.76
C GLY A 163 -5.79 -10.07 9.33
N ILE A 164 -6.90 -10.12 10.06
CA ILE A 164 -8.12 -9.34 9.77
C ILE A 164 -7.92 -7.82 9.73
N GLN A 165 -6.86 -7.29 10.33
CA GLN A 165 -6.48 -5.87 10.25
C GLN A 165 -5.15 -5.69 9.49
N SER A 166 -4.87 -6.51 8.48
CA SER A 166 -3.62 -6.48 7.71
C SER A 166 -3.55 -5.26 6.78
N ASN A 167 -2.56 -4.40 7.00
CA ASN A 167 -2.24 -3.31 6.06
C ASN A 167 -1.81 -3.84 4.68
N HIS A 168 -1.29 -5.08 4.61
CA HIS A 168 -0.93 -5.71 3.36
C HIS A 168 -2.17 -6.15 2.57
N CYS A 169 -3.10 -6.86 3.20
CA CYS A 169 -4.30 -7.36 2.51
C CYS A 169 -5.13 -6.19 1.97
N ARG A 170 -5.32 -5.15 2.77
CA ARG A 170 -5.95 -3.90 2.35
C ARG A 170 -5.23 -3.26 1.16
N ALA A 171 -3.90 -3.11 1.23
CA ALA A 171 -3.13 -2.50 0.15
C ALA A 171 -3.25 -3.30 -1.15
N THR A 172 -3.15 -4.63 -1.05
CA THR A 172 -3.29 -5.56 -2.17
C THR A 172 -4.68 -5.48 -2.78
N ALA A 173 -5.74 -5.47 -1.96
CA ALA A 173 -7.12 -5.38 -2.42
C ALA A 173 -7.40 -4.07 -3.18
N VAL A 174 -6.94 -2.94 -2.64
CA VAL A 174 -7.06 -1.63 -3.29
C VAL A 174 -6.27 -1.60 -4.60
N ALA A 175 -5.03 -2.06 -4.60
CA ALA A 175 -4.17 -2.04 -5.78
C ALA A 175 -4.67 -2.99 -6.89
N ALA A 176 -5.13 -4.19 -6.53
CA ALA A 176 -5.77 -5.12 -7.46
C ALA A 176 -7.01 -4.48 -8.11
N LYS A 177 -7.84 -3.79 -7.32
CA LYS A 177 -9.03 -3.13 -7.84
C LYS A 177 -8.71 -2.02 -8.84
N TYR A 178 -7.64 -1.26 -8.61
CA TYR A 178 -7.18 -0.25 -9.57
C TYR A 178 -6.76 -0.84 -10.92
N LEU A 179 -6.17 -2.04 -10.90
CA LEU A 179 -5.72 -2.75 -12.10
C LEU A 179 -6.82 -3.64 -12.71
N ASN A 180 -8.05 -3.53 -12.21
CA ASN A 180 -9.19 -4.34 -12.63
C ASN A 180 -8.95 -5.85 -12.47
N LEU A 181 -8.25 -6.23 -11.41
CA LEU A 181 -8.05 -7.62 -10.99
C LEU A 181 -8.98 -7.93 -9.82
N ASP A 182 -9.62 -9.10 -9.84
CA ASP A 182 -10.36 -9.57 -8.66
C ASP A 182 -9.37 -9.86 -7.53
N CYS A 183 -9.79 -9.66 -6.28
CA CYS A 183 -8.93 -9.90 -5.13
C CYS A 183 -9.60 -10.86 -4.16
N TYR A 184 -8.91 -11.96 -3.88
CA TYR A 184 -9.28 -12.95 -2.88
C TYR A 184 -8.31 -12.83 -1.70
N VAL A 185 -8.85 -12.56 -0.52
CA VAL A 185 -8.08 -12.35 0.70
C VAL A 185 -8.48 -13.38 1.76
N ILE A 186 -7.49 -14.14 2.23
CA ILE A 186 -7.67 -15.03 3.38
C ILE A 186 -7.31 -14.23 4.64
N LEU A 187 -8.26 -14.05 5.55
CA LEU A 187 -8.10 -13.23 6.75
C LEU A 187 -8.17 -14.08 8.02
N ARG A 188 -7.06 -14.11 8.75
CA ARG A 188 -6.97 -14.77 10.05
C ARG A 188 -7.61 -13.93 11.14
N THR A 189 -8.57 -14.53 11.86
CA THR A 189 -9.26 -13.91 13.01
C THR A 189 -9.51 -14.91 14.15
N SER A 190 -10.02 -14.45 15.29
CA SER A 190 -10.42 -15.35 16.38
C SER A 190 -11.67 -16.14 16.00
N LYS A 191 -11.81 -17.38 16.50
CA LYS A 191 -12.98 -18.22 16.20
C LYS A 191 -14.31 -17.54 16.51
N VAL A 192 -14.38 -16.80 17.62
CA VAL A 192 -15.58 -16.01 18.01
C VAL A 192 -15.99 -15.00 16.94
N LEU A 193 -15.02 -14.38 16.26
CA LEU A 193 -15.24 -13.42 15.16
C LEU A 193 -15.35 -14.09 13.79
N MET A 194 -15.21 -15.41 13.69
CA MET A 194 -15.61 -16.15 12.50
C MET A 194 -17.09 -16.52 12.60
N ASP A 195 -17.49 -17.00 13.78
CA ASP A 195 -18.86 -17.42 14.06
C ASP A 195 -19.82 -16.21 14.10
N LYS A 196 -19.30 -15.03 14.43
CA LYS A 196 -20.02 -13.74 14.36
C LYS A 196 -19.37 -12.88 13.28
N ASP A 197 -20.15 -12.28 12.39
CA ASP A 197 -19.61 -11.34 11.38
C ASP A 197 -18.68 -10.32 12.08
N PRO A 198 -17.40 -10.23 11.69
CA PRO A 198 -16.44 -9.29 12.29
C PRO A 198 -16.78 -7.82 12.02
N GLY A 199 -17.81 -7.55 11.23
CA GLY A 199 -18.39 -6.23 11.01
C GLY A 199 -17.58 -5.37 10.06
N LEU A 200 -17.81 -4.06 10.13
CA LEU A 200 -17.27 -3.07 9.20
C LEU A 200 -16.26 -2.15 9.89
N THR A 201 -15.09 -2.69 10.25
CA THR A 201 -14.08 -1.96 11.03
C THR A 201 -12.70 -1.95 10.37
N GLY A 202 -12.00 -0.81 10.47
CA GLY A 202 -10.60 -0.68 10.07
C GLY A 202 -10.32 -1.12 8.63
N ASN A 203 -9.32 -1.97 8.45
CA ASN A 203 -8.87 -2.48 7.15
C ASN A 203 -9.92 -3.37 6.48
N LEU A 204 -10.66 -4.16 7.27
CA LEU A 204 -11.73 -5.03 6.77
C LEU A 204 -12.85 -4.24 6.07
N LEU A 205 -13.21 -3.07 6.61
CA LEU A 205 -14.20 -2.19 5.96
C LEU A 205 -13.76 -1.84 4.53
N VAL A 206 -12.50 -1.49 4.35
CA VAL A 206 -11.96 -1.09 3.05
C VAL A 206 -11.95 -2.26 2.09
N GLU A 207 -11.47 -3.43 2.55
CA GLU A 207 -11.44 -4.66 1.74
C GLU A 207 -12.85 -5.02 1.22
N ARG A 208 -13.87 -4.90 2.08
CA ARG A 208 -15.28 -5.06 1.69
C ARG A 208 -15.74 -3.98 0.71
N LEU A 209 -15.41 -2.71 0.94
CA LEU A 209 -15.82 -1.59 0.08
C LEU A 209 -15.25 -1.69 -1.34
N VAL A 210 -14.00 -2.18 -1.50
CA VAL A 210 -13.41 -2.39 -2.83
C VAL A 210 -13.90 -3.69 -3.51
N GLY A 211 -14.70 -4.49 -2.80
CA GLY A 211 -15.31 -5.72 -3.30
C GLY A 211 -14.36 -6.92 -3.30
N ALA A 212 -13.42 -7.00 -2.36
CA ALA A 212 -12.58 -8.18 -2.22
C ALA A 212 -13.40 -9.39 -1.72
N HIS A 213 -13.09 -10.58 -2.24
CA HIS A 213 -13.61 -11.85 -1.76
C HIS A 213 -12.86 -12.23 -0.48
N ILE A 214 -13.58 -12.39 0.63
CA ILE A 214 -12.97 -12.59 1.96
C ILE A 214 -13.25 -14.00 2.46
N ASP A 215 -12.20 -14.77 2.66
CA ASP A 215 -12.23 -16.08 3.31
C ASP A 215 -11.67 -15.94 4.73
N LEU A 216 -12.51 -16.17 5.75
CA LEU A 216 -12.08 -16.10 7.14
C LEU A 216 -11.50 -17.45 7.59
N VAL A 217 -10.35 -17.40 8.26
CA VAL A 217 -9.71 -18.58 8.86
C VAL A 217 -9.40 -18.34 10.34
N SER A 218 -9.47 -19.41 11.14
CA SER A 218 -9.18 -19.30 12.57
C SER A 218 -7.66 -19.18 12.80
N LYS A 219 -7.27 -18.66 13.96
CA LYS A 219 -5.85 -18.63 14.34
C LYS A 219 -5.28 -20.05 14.45
N GLU A 220 -6.09 -20.98 14.94
CA GLU A 220 -5.74 -22.39 15.14
C GLU A 220 -5.54 -23.08 13.80
N GLU A 221 -6.48 -22.91 12.87
CA GLU A 221 -6.40 -23.44 11.50
C GLU A 221 -5.21 -22.86 10.74
N TYR A 222 -5.02 -21.54 10.79
CA TYR A 222 -3.86 -20.91 10.17
C TYR A 222 -2.55 -21.48 10.72
N SER A 223 -2.47 -21.72 12.03
CA SER A 223 -1.27 -22.25 12.67
C SER A 223 -1.01 -23.71 12.30
N LYS A 224 -2.09 -24.49 12.06
CA LYS A 224 -2.02 -25.90 11.69
C LYS A 224 -1.68 -26.11 10.22
N VAL A 225 -2.37 -25.38 9.32
CA VAL A 225 -2.27 -25.56 7.87
C VAL A 225 -1.13 -24.73 7.28
N GLY A 226 -0.91 -23.53 7.82
CA GLY A 226 0.08 -22.59 7.30
C GLY A 226 -0.43 -21.78 6.11
N SER A 227 0.20 -20.62 5.88
CA SER A 227 -0.26 -19.68 4.86
C SER A 227 -0.13 -20.20 3.43
N VAL A 228 0.95 -20.92 3.13
CA VAL A 228 1.24 -21.42 1.78
C VAL A 228 0.17 -22.43 1.35
N ALA A 229 -0.07 -23.44 2.18
CA ALA A 229 -1.08 -24.45 1.89
C ALA A 229 -2.50 -23.86 1.79
N LEU A 230 -2.86 -22.90 2.65
CA LEU A 230 -4.15 -22.19 2.54
C LEU A 230 -4.29 -21.45 1.20
N THR A 231 -3.25 -20.73 0.77
CA THR A 231 -3.28 -20.05 -0.53
C THR A 231 -3.26 -21.02 -1.70
N ASP A 232 -2.59 -22.16 -1.59
CA ASP A 232 -2.53 -23.19 -2.65
C ASP A 232 -3.87 -23.90 -2.84
N ILE A 233 -4.60 -24.17 -1.74
CA ILE A 233 -5.96 -24.72 -1.80
C ILE A 233 -6.89 -23.77 -2.56
N LEU A 234 -6.87 -22.47 -2.22
CA LEU A 234 -7.68 -21.47 -2.90
C LEU A 234 -7.24 -21.29 -4.36
N LYS A 235 -5.93 -21.30 -4.63
CA LYS A 235 -5.38 -21.25 -5.99
C LYS A 235 -5.89 -22.42 -6.83
N ALA A 236 -5.83 -23.64 -6.32
CA ALA A 236 -6.31 -24.83 -7.01
C ALA A 236 -7.81 -24.74 -7.32
N LYS A 237 -8.61 -24.25 -6.37
CA LYS A 237 -10.04 -23.99 -6.58
C LYS A 237 -10.27 -23.01 -7.73
N LEU A 238 -9.62 -21.85 -7.73
CA LEU A 238 -9.79 -20.83 -8.76
C LEU A 238 -9.30 -21.29 -10.14
N LEU A 239 -8.22 -22.08 -10.20
CA LEU A 239 -7.77 -22.72 -11.43
C LEU A 239 -8.82 -23.68 -12.02
N ASN A 240 -9.50 -24.47 -11.17
CA ASN A 240 -10.59 -25.36 -11.60
C ASN A 240 -11.83 -24.59 -12.09
N GLU A 241 -12.01 -23.35 -11.63
CA GLU A 241 -13.04 -22.41 -12.11
C GLU A 241 -12.61 -21.68 -13.40
N GLY A 242 -11.45 -22.00 -13.97
CA GLY A 242 -10.93 -21.40 -15.19
C GLY A 242 -10.29 -20.02 -15.02
N ARG A 243 -10.03 -19.59 -13.78
CA ARG A 243 -9.37 -18.32 -13.46
C ARG A 243 -7.85 -18.44 -13.58
N LYS A 244 -7.15 -17.30 -13.56
CA LYS A 244 -5.69 -17.19 -13.59
C LYS A 244 -5.18 -16.48 -12.32
N PRO A 245 -5.19 -17.18 -11.17
CA PRO A 245 -4.78 -16.60 -9.91
C PRO A 245 -3.27 -16.37 -9.79
N TYR A 246 -2.88 -15.19 -9.33
CA TYR A 246 -1.52 -14.87 -8.89
C TYR A 246 -1.48 -14.77 -7.36
N VAL A 247 -0.58 -15.52 -6.72
CA VAL A 247 -0.47 -15.56 -5.26
C VAL A 247 0.58 -14.57 -4.79
N ILE A 248 0.17 -13.61 -3.96
CA ILE A 248 1.07 -12.73 -3.21
C ILE A 248 1.20 -13.26 -1.79
N PRO A 249 2.40 -13.71 -1.36
CA PRO A 249 2.60 -14.30 -0.04
C PRO A 249 2.41 -13.27 1.07
N VAL A 250 2.32 -13.74 2.31
CA VAL A 250 2.11 -12.91 3.51
C VAL A 250 3.03 -11.69 3.50
N GLY A 251 2.44 -10.51 3.45
CA GLY A 251 3.16 -9.24 3.52
C GLY A 251 3.90 -8.84 2.23
N GLY A 252 3.74 -9.57 1.14
CA GLY A 252 4.47 -9.39 -0.13
C GLY A 252 5.96 -9.71 -0.01
N SER A 253 6.34 -10.56 0.94
CA SER A 253 7.74 -10.84 1.26
C SER A 253 8.25 -12.06 0.48
N ASN A 254 8.53 -11.87 -0.80
CA ASN A 254 9.30 -12.78 -1.65
C ASN A 254 10.47 -12.03 -2.30
N SER A 255 11.30 -12.72 -3.08
CA SER A 255 12.45 -12.14 -3.77
C SER A 255 12.09 -10.93 -4.63
N LEU A 256 10.99 -11.01 -5.38
CA LEU A 256 10.52 -9.92 -6.24
C LEU A 256 10.05 -8.70 -5.44
N GLY A 257 9.24 -8.90 -4.39
CA GLY A 257 8.74 -7.83 -3.55
C GLY A 257 9.77 -7.24 -2.58
N THR A 258 11.02 -7.71 -2.60
CA THR A 258 12.14 -7.13 -1.83
C THR A 258 13.10 -6.28 -2.66
N TRP A 259 12.88 -6.16 -3.97
CA TRP A 259 13.54 -5.17 -4.82
C TRP A 259 13.20 -3.73 -4.40
#